data_AF-A0A6N7LJ54-F1
#
_entry.id   AF-A0A6N7LJ54-F1
#
_cell.length_a   1.000
_cell.length_b   1.000
_cell.length_c   1.000
_cell.angle_alpha   90.00
_cell.angle_beta   90.00
_cell.angle_gamma   90.00
#
_symmetry.space_group_name_H-M   'P 1'
#
loop_
_entity.id
_entity.type
_entity.pdbx_description
1 polymer ?
#
loop_
_entity_poly.entity_id
_entity_poly.type
_entity_poly.pdbx_seq_one_letter_code
_entity_poly.pdbx_strand_id
1 'polypeptide(L)'
;MKIKNGFRITWKTSRNLPVEYFILANVQFEGSVIGHLAGRPIREIVIDDNGLQYRFVGVAPRDESGRFDVQSLRTGEWIVQPGLVYAQDPTLASNRRADRAA
;
A
#
# COMPACT_ATOMS: atom_id res chain seq x y z
N MET A 1 11.95 -16.79 29.06
CA MET A 1 10.52 -16.45 28.92
C MET A 1 10.23 -16.26 27.44
N LYS A 2 9.38 -17.08 26.82
CA LYS A 2 9.10 -17.05 25.36
C LYS A 2 7.98 -16.03 25.09
N ILE A 3 8.30 -14.93 24.40
CA ILE A 3 7.30 -13.96 23.93
C ILE A 3 6.69 -14.50 22.63
N LYS A 4 5.44 -14.96 22.69
CA LYS A 4 4.63 -15.30 21.51
C LYS A 4 3.71 -14.12 21.22
N ASN A 5 4.20 -13.11 20.50
CA ASN A 5 3.32 -12.04 20.02
C ASN A 5 2.68 -12.45 18.70
N GLY A 6 1.64 -13.26 18.79
CA GLY A 6 0.69 -13.49 17.70
C GLY A 6 -0.40 -12.42 17.73
N PHE A 7 -0.11 -11.20 17.25
CA PHE A 7 -1.17 -10.22 16.99
C PHE A 7 -1.88 -10.63 15.69
N ARG A 8 -2.87 -11.51 15.82
CA ARG A 8 -3.77 -11.87 14.72
C ARG A 8 -4.85 -10.80 14.65
N ILE A 9 -4.61 -9.74 13.88
CA ILE A 9 -5.69 -8.85 13.45
C ILE A 9 -6.64 -9.70 12.61
N THR A 10 -7.81 -10.00 13.15
CA THR A 10 -8.88 -10.67 12.40
C THR A 10 -9.42 -9.67 11.38
N TRP A 11 -9.08 -9.93 10.12
CA TRP A 11 -9.37 -9.15 8.90
C TRP A 11 -10.78 -8.57 8.74
N LYS A 12 -11.79 -9.12 9.44
CA LYS A 12 -13.16 -8.58 9.42
C LYS A 12 -13.33 -7.32 10.27
N THR A 13 -12.57 -7.17 11.37
CA THR A 13 -12.72 -6.03 12.29
C THR A 13 -12.03 -4.77 11.78
N SER A 14 -10.97 -4.90 10.97
CA SER A 14 -10.27 -3.75 10.39
C SER A 14 -11.09 -2.95 9.38
N ARG A 15 -12.17 -3.50 8.82
CA ARG A 15 -12.95 -2.83 7.77
C ARG A 15 -13.97 -1.80 8.28
N ASN A 16 -14.07 -1.63 9.59
CA ASN A 16 -14.78 -0.51 10.21
C ASN A 16 -13.83 0.64 10.59
N LEU A 17 -12.55 0.55 10.24
CA LEU A 17 -11.62 1.64 10.47
C LEU A 17 -11.85 2.76 9.46
N PRO A 18 -11.66 4.02 9.87
CA PRO A 18 -11.70 5.16 8.97
C PRO A 18 -10.76 4.99 7.76
N VAL A 19 -11.13 5.54 6.61
CA VAL A 19 -10.40 5.40 5.33
C VAL A 19 -8.95 5.86 5.44
N GLU A 20 -8.67 6.82 6.32
CA GLU A 20 -7.36 7.39 6.60
C GLU A 20 -6.33 6.32 7.00
N TYR A 21 -6.77 5.24 7.66
CA TYR A 21 -5.90 4.12 8.03
C TYR A 21 -5.50 3.23 6.86
N PHE A 22 -6.13 3.41 5.69
CA PHE A 22 -5.80 2.70 4.46
C PHE A 22 -5.05 3.58 3.46
N ILE A 23 -4.78 4.84 3.83
CA ILE A 23 -3.97 5.75 3.02
C ILE A 23 -2.50 5.57 3.38
N LEU A 24 -1.68 5.22 2.38
CA LEU A 24 -0.23 5.25 2.51
C LEU A 24 0.26 6.68 2.26
N ALA A 25 0.58 7.38 3.35
CA ALA A 25 1.14 8.72 3.33
C ALA A 25 2.68 8.70 3.20
N ASN A 26 3.27 9.84 2.86
CA ASN A 26 4.73 10.05 2.79
C ASN A 26 5.46 9.00 1.93
N VAL A 27 4.99 8.80 0.71
CA VAL A 27 5.63 7.85 -0.22
C VAL A 27 6.63 8.54 -1.13
N GLN A 28 7.73 7.85 -1.39
CA GLN A 28 8.64 8.16 -2.49
C GLN A 28 8.21 7.36 -3.72
N PHE A 29 8.12 8.01 -4.87
CA PHE A 29 7.74 7.37 -6.12
C PHE A 29 8.99 6.97 -6.92
N GLU A 30 9.03 5.70 -7.34
CA GLU A 30 10.14 5.14 -8.12
C GLU A 30 9.67 4.44 -9.39
N GLY A 31 10.64 4.12 -10.25
CA GLY A 31 10.41 3.42 -11.50
C GLY A 31 9.76 4.29 -12.58
N SER A 32 9.30 3.61 -13.63
CA SER A 32 8.71 4.24 -14.81
C SER A 32 7.33 4.83 -14.52
N VAL A 33 6.96 5.86 -15.28
CA VAL A 33 5.58 6.32 -15.35
C VAL A 33 4.81 5.36 -16.25
N ILE A 34 3.79 4.71 -15.70
CA ILE A 34 3.00 3.67 -16.38
C ILE A 34 1.60 4.17 -16.80
N GLY A 35 1.26 5.40 -16.44
CA GLY A 35 -0.02 6.01 -16.79
C GLY A 35 -0.22 7.35 -16.09
N HIS A 36 -1.40 7.93 -16.25
CA HIS A 36 -1.80 9.15 -15.54
C HIS A 36 -3.24 9.01 -15.03
N LEU A 37 -3.50 9.52 -13.83
CA LEU A 37 -4.84 9.61 -13.23
C LEU A 37 -5.06 11.03 -12.74
N ALA A 38 -6.15 11.67 -13.18
CA ALA A 38 -6.46 13.07 -12.85
C ALA A 38 -5.28 14.04 -13.09
N GLY A 39 -4.55 13.84 -14.20
CA GLY A 39 -3.37 14.63 -14.55
C GLY A 39 -2.10 14.32 -13.74
N ARG A 40 -2.15 13.36 -12.81
CA ARG A 40 -0.99 12.95 -11.98
C ARG A 40 -0.37 11.66 -12.51
N PRO A 41 0.97 11.55 -12.56
CA PRO A 41 1.63 10.33 -13.03
C PRO A 41 1.37 9.17 -12.08
N ILE A 42 1.10 8.00 -12.66
CA ILE A 42 1.09 6.71 -11.97
C ILE A 42 2.47 6.11 -12.12
N ARG A 43 3.14 5.87 -11.00
CA ARG A 43 4.49 5.28 -10.97
C ARG A 43 4.40 3.81 -10.64
N GLU A 44 5.29 3.01 -11.21
CA GLU A 44 5.29 1.56 -11.00
C GLU A 44 5.44 1.19 -9.53
N ILE A 45 6.32 1.89 -8.80
CA ILE A 45 6.71 1.57 -7.43
C ILE A 45 6.51 2.78 -6.52
N VAL A 46 6.07 2.52 -5.30
CA VAL A 46 6.14 3.46 -4.17
C VAL A 46 6.91 2.84 -3.02
N ILE A 47 7.63 3.67 -2.28
CA ILE A 47 8.40 3.30 -1.10
C ILE A 47 7.90 4.13 0.08
N ASP A 48 7.55 3.47 1.19
CA ASP A 48 7.15 4.16 2.43
C ASP A 48 8.36 4.66 3.25
N ASP A 49 8.09 5.40 4.33
CA ASP A 49 9.13 5.91 5.23
C ASP A 49 9.96 4.79 5.91
N ASN A 50 9.42 3.56 5.99
CA ASN A 50 10.15 2.39 6.52
C ASN A 50 11.00 1.70 5.45
N GLY A 51 10.92 2.13 4.19
CA GLY A 51 11.60 1.52 3.05
C GLY A 51 10.90 0.30 2.48
N LEU A 52 9.66 0.03 2.85
CA LEU A 52 8.85 -1.02 2.24
C LEU A 52 8.42 -0.59 0.84
N GLN A 53 8.52 -1.51 -0.11
CA GLN A 53 8.16 -1.26 -1.50
C GLN A 53 6.79 -1.84 -1.83
N TYR A 54 6.06 -1.10 -2.66
CA TYR A 54 4.73 -1.47 -3.11
C TYR A 54 4.61 -1.23 -4.61
N ARG A 55 3.91 -2.12 -5.31
CA ARG A 55 3.70 -2.04 -6.76
C ARG A 55 2.30 -1.59 -7.08
N PHE A 56 2.14 -0.77 -8.12
CA PHE A 56 0.84 -0.36 -8.61
C PHE A 56 0.01 -1.57 -9.06
N VAL A 57 -1.23 -1.67 -8.58
CA VAL A 57 -2.16 -2.76 -8.94
C VAL A 57 -3.52 -2.28 -9.43
N GLY A 58 -3.85 -1.00 -9.29
CA GLY A 58 -5.12 -0.48 -9.80
C GLY A 58 -5.53 0.87 -9.23
N VAL A 59 -6.80 1.20 -9.41
CA VAL A 59 -7.42 2.43 -8.90
C VAL A 59 -8.53 2.04 -7.95
N ALA A 60 -8.59 2.71 -6.80
CA ALA A 60 -9.56 2.45 -5.76
C ALA A 60 -10.96 2.84 -6.27
N PRO A 61 -11.93 1.91 -6.28
CA PRO A 61 -13.30 2.25 -6.57
C PRO A 61 -13.82 3.25 -5.55
N ARG A 62 -14.82 4.03 -5.95
CA ARG A 62 -15.51 4.96 -5.07
C ARG A 62 -16.93 4.47 -4.80
N ASP A 63 -17.39 4.64 -3.57
CA ASP A 63 -18.78 4.39 -3.19
C ASP A 63 -19.72 5.47 -3.76
N GLU A 64 -21.03 5.29 -3.57
CA GLU A 64 -22.06 6.24 -4.04
C GLU A 64 -21.90 7.64 -3.42
N SER A 65 -21.21 7.75 -2.29
CA SER A 65 -20.88 9.03 -1.64
C SER A 65 -19.56 9.63 -2.12
N GLY A 66 -18.86 8.98 -3.05
CA GLY A 66 -17.61 9.42 -3.64
C GLY A 66 -16.37 9.15 -2.78
N ARG A 67 -16.50 8.44 -1.65
CA ARG A 67 -15.37 7.99 -0.81
C ARG A 67 -14.75 6.75 -1.40
N PHE A 68 -13.49 6.46 -1.08
CA PHE A 68 -12.89 5.19 -1.50
C PHE A 68 -13.58 4.01 -0.83
N ASP A 69 -13.95 3.04 -1.64
CA ASP A 69 -14.47 1.77 -1.15
C ASP A 69 -13.31 0.90 -0.64
N VAL A 70 -13.01 1.06 0.65
CA VAL A 70 -11.99 0.27 1.36
C VAL A 70 -12.39 -1.19 1.52
N GLN A 71 -13.67 -1.55 1.35
CA GLN A 71 -14.12 -2.93 1.48
C GLN A 71 -13.60 -3.80 0.32
N SER A 72 -13.34 -3.18 -0.83
CA SER A 72 -12.78 -3.83 -2.02
C SER A 72 -11.26 -4.05 -1.94
N LEU A 73 -10.55 -3.46 -0.98
CA LEU A 73 -9.10 -3.66 -0.82
C LEU A 73 -8.78 -5.06 -0.29
N ARG A 74 -7.76 -5.68 -0.90
CA ARG A 74 -7.17 -6.93 -0.45
C ARG A 74 -6.11 -6.69 0.62
N THR A 75 -5.77 -7.74 1.36
CA THR A 75 -4.69 -7.68 2.35
C THR A 75 -3.37 -7.29 1.67
N GLY A 76 -2.70 -6.27 2.22
CA GLY A 76 -1.44 -5.75 1.69
C GLY A 76 -1.61 -4.67 0.61
N GLU A 77 -2.85 -4.36 0.23
CA GLU A 77 -3.16 -3.22 -0.63
C GLU A 77 -3.38 -1.95 0.18
N TRP A 78 -2.87 -0.85 -0.36
CA TRP A 78 -2.92 0.48 0.24
C TRP A 78 -3.31 1.52 -0.80
N ILE A 79 -4.01 2.56 -0.38
CA ILE A 79 -4.40 3.66 -1.26
C ILE A 79 -3.37 4.77 -1.15
N VAL A 80 -2.85 5.22 -2.29
CA VAL A 80 -2.06 6.43 -2.44
C VAL A 80 -2.93 7.47 -3.14
N GLN A 81 -2.95 8.71 -2.64
CA GLN A 81 -3.72 9.78 -3.28
C GLN A 81 -3.24 10.00 -4.73
N PRO A 82 -4.15 10.17 -5.72
CA PRO A 82 -5.57 10.52 -5.58
C PRO A 82 -6.55 9.33 -5.63
N GLY A 83 -6.10 8.11 -5.28
CA GLY A 83 -6.90 6.89 -5.36
C GLY A 83 -6.21 5.74 -6.08
N LEU A 84 -4.88 5.75 -6.16
CA LEU A 84 -4.09 4.66 -6.71
C LEU A 84 -3.96 3.56 -5.67
N VAL A 85 -4.06 2.30 -6.08
CA VAL A 85 -3.88 1.15 -5.20
C VAL A 85 -2.52 0.53 -5.46
N TYR A 86 -1.77 0.36 -4.37
CA TYR A 86 -0.45 -0.25 -4.36
C TYR A 86 -0.46 -1.46 -3.43
N ALA A 87 0.07 -2.59 -3.90
CA ALA A 87 0.20 -3.80 -3.10
C ALA A 87 1.63 -3.98 -2.62
N GLN A 88 1.82 -4.36 -1.36
CA GLN A 88 3.13 -4.69 -0.83
C GLN A 88 3.68 -5.88 -1.61
N ASP A 89 4.84 -5.70 -2.23
CA ASP A 89 5.49 -6.77 -2.97
C ASP A 89 6.60 -7.38 -2.09
N PRO A 90 6.39 -8.60 -1.53
CA PRO A 90 7.40 -9.24 -0.69
C PRO A 90 8.67 -9.58 -1.46
N THR A 91 8.62 -9.65 -2.80
CA THR A 91 9.79 -9.91 -3.64
C THR A 91 10.68 -8.67 -3.75
N LEU A 92 10.09 -7.47 -3.74
CA LEU A 92 10.82 -6.19 -3.74
C LEU A 92 11.48 -5.87 -2.38
N ALA A 93 10.96 -6.42 -1.29
CA ALA A 93 11.55 -6.26 0.04
C ALA A 93 12.87 -7.04 0.22
N SER A 94 13.17 -8.00 -0.67
CA SER A 94 14.30 -8.92 -0.52
C SER A 94 15.66 -8.31 -0.84
N ASN A 95 15.73 -7.24 -1.65
CA ASN A 95 17.02 -6.66 -2.07
C ASN A 95 17.77 -5.94 -0.95
N ARG A 96 17.10 -5.27 0.00
CA ARG A 96 17.80 -4.46 1.02
C ARG A 96 18.40 -5.28 2.19
N ARG A 97 18.10 -6.57 2.31
CA ARG A 97 18.73 -7.46 3.31
C ARG A 97 20.02 -8.11 2.81
N ALA A 98 20.26 -8.15 1.50
CA ALA A 98 21.48 -8.73 0.94
C ALA A 98 22.70 -7.80 1.10
N ASP A 99 22.48 -6.48 1.14
CA ASP A 99 23.57 -5.49 1.12
C ASP A 99 24.16 -5.13 2.49
N ARG A 100 23.64 -5.69 3.60
CA ARG A 100 24.08 -5.36 4.96
C ARG A 100 25.01 -6.39 5.61
N ALA A 101 25.55 -7.31 4.81
CA ALA A 101 26.41 -8.42 5.25
C ALA A 101 27.79 -8.45 4.56
N ALA A 102 28.31 -7.31 4.11
CA ALA A 102 29.66 -7.17 3.55
C ALA A 102 30.57 -6.32 4.44
#